data_AF-A0A3M1WPT2-F1
#
_entry.id   AF-A0A3M1WPT2-F1
#
_cell.length_a   1.000
_cell.length_b   1.000
_cell.length_c   1.000
_cell.angle_alpha   90.00
_cell.angle_beta   90.00
_cell.angle_gamma   90.00
#
_symmetry.space_group_name_H-M   'P 1'
#
loop_
_entity.id
_entity.type
_entity.pdbx_description
1 polymer ?
#
loop_
_entity_poly.entity_id
_entity_poly.type
_entity_poly.pdbx_seq_one_letter_code
_entity_poly.pdbx_strand_id
1 'polypeptide(L)' 'MEGAKRKQLVERALSKVGSRYLVCSIVSKRASQLLRHPENQGVAWAVNRALQELTEDRLRYRAPTLEEMMPSE' A
#
# COMPACT_ATOMS: atom_id res chain seq x y z
N MET A 1 -0.13 20.29 -9.10
CA MET A 1 0.80 20.01 -7.98
C MET A 1 0.56 18.64 -7.32
N GLU A 2 -0.67 18.15 -7.22
CA GLU A 2 -0.98 16.88 -6.54
C GLU A 2 -0.35 15.62 -7.18
N GLY A 3 -0.23 15.60 -8.51
CA GLY A 3 0.38 14.48 -9.25
C GLY A 3 1.87 14.26 -8.93
N ALA A 4 2.64 15.32 -8.71
CA ALA A 4 4.06 15.21 -8.38
C ALA A 4 4.27 14.58 -6.99
N LYS A 5 3.43 14.97 -6.01
CA LYS A 5 3.44 14.40 -4.67
C LYS A 5 3.05 12.92 -4.67
N ARG A 6 2.05 12.54 -5.48
CA ARG A 6 1.65 11.13 -5.64
C ARG A 6 2.78 10.30 -6.25
N LYS A 7 3.47 10.81 -7.27
CA LYS A 7 4.62 10.13 -7.89
C LYS A 7 5.71 9.81 -6.86
N GLN A 8 6.08 10.79 -6.03
CA GLN A 8 7.09 10.60 -4.98
C GLN A 8 6.68 9.53 -3.95
N LEU A 9 5.40 9.48 -3.55
CA LEU A 9 4.91 8.44 -2.64
C LEU A 9 5.02 7.04 -3.25
N VAL A 10 4.70 6.90 -4.53
CA VAL A 10 4.83 5.62 -5.25
C VAL A 10 6.29 5.21 -5.35
N GLU A 11 7.20 6.11 -5.72
CA GLU A 11 8.63 5.82 -5.81
C GLU A 11 9.22 5.39 -4.46
N ARG A 12 8.84 6.07 -3.37
CA ARG A 12 9.27 5.69 -2.01
C ARG A 12 8.69 4.35 -1.58
N ALA A 13 7.42 4.08 -1.87
CA ALA A 13 6.81 2.79 -1.58
C ALA A 13 7.51 1.65 -2.34
N LEU A 14 7.85 1.87 -3.61
CA LEU A 14 8.57 0.90 -4.43
C LEU A 14 9.99 0.64 -3.93
N SER A 15 10.73 1.70 -3.57
CA SER A 15 12.08 1.55 -3.00
C SER A 15 12.07 0.74 -1.71
N LYS A 16 10.97 0.80 -0.95
CA LYS A 16 10.83 0.13 0.35
C LYS A 16 10.39 -1.33 0.23
N VAL A 17 9.40 -1.58 -0.61
CA VAL A 17 8.75 -2.90 -0.74
C VAL A 17 9.47 -3.77 -1.77
N GLY A 18 10.17 -3.18 -2.74
CA GLY A 18 10.90 -3.88 -3.80
C GLY A 18 10.03 -4.51 -4.89
N SER A 19 8.70 -4.60 -4.69
CA SER A 19 7.77 -5.19 -5.66
C SER A 19 6.57 -4.29 -5.93
N ARG A 20 6.40 -3.93 -7.22
CA ARG A 20 5.24 -3.15 -7.72
C ARG A 20 3.91 -3.82 -7.38
N TYR A 21 3.83 -5.14 -7.55
CA TYR A 21 2.61 -5.90 -7.30
C TYR A 21 2.28 -5.97 -5.81
N LEU A 22 3.30 -6.13 -4.95
CA LEU A 22 3.11 -6.14 -3.52
C LEU A 22 2.67 -4.76 -3.00
N VAL A 23 3.24 -3.67 -3.52
CA VAL A 23 2.76 -2.30 -3.24
C VAL A 23 1.28 -2.16 -3.61
N CYS A 24 0.89 -2.54 -4.83
CA CYS A 24 -0.51 -2.48 -5.25
C CYS A 24 -1.44 -3.28 -4.33
N SER A 25 -1.05 -4.49 -3.93
CA SER A 25 -1.83 -5.35 -3.04
C SER A 25 -2.01 -4.72 -1.65
N ILE A 26 -0.91 -4.26 -1.03
CA ILE A 26 -0.92 -3.61 0.29
C ILE A 26 -1.78 -2.34 0.25
N VAL A 27 -1.55 -1.47 -0.73
CA VAL A 27 -2.26 -0.20 -0.88
C VAL A 27 -3.74 -0.44 -1.13
N SER A 28 -4.10 -1.39 -2.00
CA SER A 28 -5.50 -1.70 -2.30
C SER A 28 -6.22 -2.23 -1.06
N LYS A 29 -5.61 -3.20 -0.35
CA LYS A 29 -6.18 -3.75 0.89
C LYS A 29 -6.39 -2.66 1.93
N ARG A 30 -5.42 -1.77 2.12
CA ARG A 30 -5.53 -0.67 3.09
C ARG A 30 -6.53 0.39 2.65
N ALA A 31 -6.56 0.77 1.38
CA ALA A 31 -7.54 1.71 0.84
C ALA A 31 -8.98 1.20 1.05
N SER A 32 -9.23 -0.10 0.84
CA SER A 32 -10.55 -0.70 1.13
C SER A 32 -10.94 -0.61 2.61
N GLN A 33 -9.98 -0.66 3.54
CA GLN A 33 -10.25 -0.43 4.96
C GLN A 33 -10.58 1.04 5.23
N LEU A 34 -9.81 1.96 4.67
CA LEU A 34 -10.01 3.41 4.80
C LEU A 34 -11.37 3.86 4.24
N LEU A 35 -11.86 3.23 3.17
CA LEU A 35 -13.18 3.49 2.62
C LEU A 35 -14.34 3.12 3.55
N ARG A 36 -14.10 2.28 4.56
CA ARG A 36 -15.12 1.92 5.57
C ARG A 36 -15.11 2.87 6.77
N HIS A 37 -14.12 3.76 6.88
CA HIS A 37 -14.08 4.74 7.97
C HIS A 37 -15.08 5.87 7.74
N PRO A 38 -15.68 6.44 8.80
CA PRO A 38 -16.62 7.55 8.69
C PRO A 38 -15.98 8.82 8.12
N GLU A 39 -14.67 8.99 8.29
CA GLU A 39 -13.89 10.14 7.77
C GLU A 39 -13.43 9.98 6.32
N ASN A 40 -13.90 8.94 5.61
CA ASN A 40 -13.44 8.70 4.26
C ASN A 40 -13.83 9.86 3.31
N GLN A 41 -12.92 10.19 2.40
CA GLN A 41 -13.13 11.23 1.38
C GLN A 41 -13.09 10.64 -0.03
N GLY A 42 -13.53 9.38 -0.16
CA GLY A 42 -13.54 8.63 -1.41
C GLY A 42 -12.22 7.93 -1.77
N VAL A 43 -12.23 7.30 -2.96
CA VAL A 43 -11.19 6.35 -3.39
C VAL A 43 -9.82 7.01 -3.55
N ALA A 44 -9.76 8.18 -4.20
CA ALA A 44 -8.49 8.87 -4.45
C ALA A 44 -7.79 9.26 -3.16
N TRP A 45 -8.56 9.73 -2.16
CA TRP A 45 -8.07 10.01 -0.82
C TRP A 45 -7.59 8.74 -0.12
N ALA A 46 -8.38 7.67 -0.14
CA ALA A 46 -8.03 6.41 0.52
C ALA A 46 -6.75 5.79 -0.05
N VAL A 47 -6.55 5.85 -1.37
CA VAL A 47 -5.32 5.38 -2.02
C VAL A 47 -4.12 6.26 -1.65
N ASN A 48 -4.26 7.59 -1.69
CA ASN A 48 -3.19 8.51 -1.29
C ASN A 48 -2.79 8.29 0.18
N ARG A 49 -3.79 8.10 1.05
CA ARG A 49 -3.56 7.89 2.47
C ARG A 49 -2.92 6.53 2.75
N ALA A 50 -3.34 5.47 2.06
CA ALA A 50 -2.72 4.16 2.15
C ALA A 50 -1.25 4.17 1.69
N LEU A 51 -0.95 4.85 0.58
CA LEU A 51 0.44 5.07 0.11
C LEU A 51 1.27 5.80 1.17
N GLN A 52 0.71 6.86 1.76
CA GLN A 52 1.38 7.61 2.81
C GLN A 52 1.67 6.72 4.04
N GLU A 53 0.67 6.00 4.55
CA GLU A 53 0.83 5.08 5.69
C GLU A 53 1.87 3.98 5.42
N LEU A 54 1.96 3.47 4.19
CA LEU A 54 3.00 2.53 3.77
C LEU A 54 4.39 3.16 3.84
N THR A 55 4.55 4.38 3.31
CA THR A 55 5.85 5.09 3.32
C THR A 55 6.29 5.53 4.71
N GLU A 56 5.35 5.74 5.64
CA GLU A 56 5.59 6.19 7.02
C GLU A 56 5.73 5.04 8.04
N ASP A 57 5.88 3.78 7.60
CA ASP A 57 5.99 2.60 8.48
C ASP A 57 4.77 2.37 9.39
N ARG A 58 3.61 2.92 9.01
CA ARG A 58 2.35 2.75 9.76
C ARG A 58 1.60 1.49 9.39
N LEU A 59 1.99 0.82 8.31
CA LEU A 59 1.43 -0.45 7.87
C LEU A 59 2.42 -1.58 8.16
N ARG A 60 2.00 -2.52 9.02
CA ARG A 60 2.70 -3.80 9.16
C ARG A 60 2.31 -4.69 7.99
N TYR A 61 3.28 -5.03 7.16
CA TYR A 61 3.13 -6.04 6.12
C TYR A 61 4.32 -6.99 6.20
N ARG A 62 4.09 -8.25 5.84
CA ARG A 62 5.13 -9.26 5.68
C ARG A 62 5.09 -9.70 4.23
N ALA A 63 6.21 -9.62 3.53
CA ALA A 63 6.32 -10.26 2.24
C ALA A 63 6.23 -11.77 2.47
N PRO A 64 5.37 -12.50 1.72
CA PRO A 64 5.34 -13.95 1.80
C PRO A 64 6.72 -14.50 1.42
N THR A 65 7.20 -15.49 2.17
CA THR A 65 8.46 -16.17 1.82
C THR A 65 8.18 -17.29 0.81
N LEU A 66 9.21 -17.74 0.11
CA LEU A 66 9.10 -18.83 -0.87
C LEU A 66 8.54 -20.10 -0.22
N GLU A 67 8.95 -20.39 1.01
CA GLU A 67 8.50 -21.54 1.80
C GLU A 67 7.01 -21.48 2.12
N GLU A 68 6.44 -20.29 2.29
CA GLU A 68 5.00 -20.08 2.56
C GLU A 68 4.14 -20.21 1.30
N MET A 69 4.76 -20.18 0.12
CA MET A 69 4.08 -20.27 -1.19
C MET A 69 4.16 -21.67 -1.80
N MET A 70 4.97 -22.57 -1.24
CA MET A 70 5.00 -23.96 -1.65
C MET A 70 3.79 -24.70 -1.05
N PRO A 71 2.99 -25.42 -1.86
CA PRO A 71 1.91 -26.24 -1.33
C PRO A 71 2.50 -27.28 -0.39
N SER A 72 1.91 -27.42 0.81
CA SER A 72 2.24 -28.50 1.72
C SER A 72 1.91 -29.82 1.04
N GLU A 73 2.90 -30.72 0.94
CA GLU A 73 2.74 -32.08 0.42
C GLU A 73 1.74 -32.89 1.26
#